data_AF-A0A7K1XU44-F1
#
_entry.id   AF-A0A7K1XU44-F1
#
_cell.length_a   1.000
_cell.length_b   1.000
_cell.length_c   1.000
_cell.angle_alpha   90.00
_cell.angle_beta   90.00
_cell.angle_gamma   90.00
#
_symmetry.space_group_name_H-M   'P 1'
#
loop_
_entity.id
_entity.type
_entity.pdbx_description
1 polymer ?
#
loop_
_entity_poly.entity_id
_entity_poly.type
_entity_poly.pdbx_seq_one_letter_code
_entity_poly.pdbx_strand_id
1 'polypeptide(L)'
;METINETTFYQDTTVVVTQSRFKTGSKTYAMRNISSVHVFEIKKSRTAPVLLVVAGLLMLLSEDARGLGAVLLVAGIILLLVIKNEFAVRISTNSGEANSIVSKNREYVQGIVDALSDAIIHRG
;
A
#
# COMPACT_ATOMS: atom_id res chain seq x y z
N MET A 1 26.16 -6.29 -31.19
CA MET A 1 25.73 -5.53 -30.00
C MET A 1 25.45 -6.55 -28.93
N GLU A 2 26.35 -6.69 -27.94
CA GLU A 2 26.16 -7.64 -26.84
C GLU A 2 25.01 -7.13 -25.97
N THR A 3 23.86 -7.78 -26.04
CA THR A 3 22.78 -7.57 -25.08
C THR A 3 23.26 -8.15 -23.76
N ILE A 4 23.69 -7.28 -22.84
CA ILE A 4 23.95 -7.67 -21.45
C ILE A 4 22.68 -8.37 -20.96
N ASN A 5 22.75 -9.69 -20.75
CA ASN A 5 21.65 -10.48 -20.21
C ASN A 5 21.44 -10.06 -18.76
N GLU A 6 20.65 -9.00 -18.54
CA GLU A 6 20.20 -8.65 -17.20
C GLU A 6 19.21 -9.70 -16.72
N THR A 7 19.53 -10.36 -15.60
CA THR A 7 18.60 -11.28 -14.95
C THR A 7 17.40 -10.49 -14.45
N THR A 8 16.21 -10.90 -14.89
CA THR A 8 14.93 -10.35 -14.44
C THR A 8 14.38 -11.25 -13.37
N PHE A 9 14.19 -10.70 -12.17
CA PHE A 9 13.69 -11.44 -11.01
C PHE A 9 12.16 -11.39 -10.93
N TYR A 10 11.57 -10.30 -11.40
CA TYR A 10 10.11 -10.13 -11.44
C TYR A 10 9.72 -9.18 -12.56
N GLN A 11 8.66 -9.52 -13.29
CA GLN A 11 8.10 -8.65 -14.31
C GLN A 11 6.58 -8.80 -14.33
N ASP A 12 5.92 -7.68 -14.20
CA ASP A 12 4.47 -7.52 -14.37
C ASP A 12 4.20 -6.25 -15.19
N THR A 13 2.93 -6.01 -15.50
CA THR A 13 2.43 -4.89 -16.30
C THR A 13 2.88 -3.53 -15.77
N THR A 14 2.99 -3.39 -14.45
CA THR A 14 3.32 -2.11 -13.79
C THR A 14 4.71 -2.08 -13.15
N VAL A 15 5.31 -3.24 -12.89
CA VAL A 15 6.51 -3.39 -12.07
C VAL A 15 7.52 -4.30 -12.74
N VAL A 16 8.77 -3.85 -12.84
CA VAL A 16 9.88 -4.64 -13.37
C VAL A 16 11.05 -4.58 -12.40
N VAL A 17 11.52 -5.74 -11.96
CA VAL A 17 12.68 -5.92 -11.08
C VAL A 17 13.76 -6.65 -11.88
N THR A 18 14.84 -5.94 -12.20
CA THR A 18 16.06 -6.52 -12.78
C THR A 18 17.20 -6.44 -11.78
N GLN A 19 18.30 -7.12 -12.08
CA GLN A 19 19.53 -7.07 -11.26
C GLN A 19 20.05 -5.65 -11.03
N SER A 20 19.85 -4.73 -11.99
CA SER A 20 20.40 -3.38 -11.94
C SER A 20 19.37 -2.32 -11.55
N ARG A 21 18.08 -2.54 -11.87
CA ARG A 21 17.04 -1.52 -11.75
C ARG A 21 15.71 -2.11 -11.28
N PHE A 22 15.04 -1.33 -10.44
CA PHE A 22 13.65 -1.52 -10.07
C PHE A 22 12.80 -0.39 -10.67
N LYS A 23 11.86 -0.76 -11.54
CA LYS A 23 10.93 0.18 -12.19
C LYS A 23 9.51 -0.09 -11.71
N THR A 24 8.82 0.96 -11.30
CA THR A 24 7.41 0.91 -10.92
C THR A 24 6.69 2.15 -11.45
N GLY A 25 5.76 1.95 -12.38
CA GLY A 25 5.07 3.05 -13.07
C GLY A 25 6.07 4.07 -13.65
N SER A 26 6.08 5.29 -13.11
CA SER A 26 6.95 6.40 -13.54
C SER A 26 8.27 6.51 -12.77
N LYS A 27 8.51 5.68 -11.75
CA LYS A 27 9.71 5.76 -10.90
C LYS A 27 10.68 4.63 -11.23
N THR A 28 11.96 4.98 -11.38
CA THR A 28 13.04 4.02 -11.55
C THR A 28 14.06 4.20 -10.44
N TYR A 29 14.37 3.13 -9.76
CA TYR A 29 15.36 3.05 -8.69
C TYR A 29 16.52 2.18 -9.16
N ALA A 30 17.75 2.66 -8.97
CA ALA A 30 18.92 1.83 -9.20
C ALA A 30 19.06 0.86 -8.02
N MET A 31 19.13 -0.44 -8.28
CA MET A 31 19.22 -1.47 -7.23
C MET A 31 20.39 -1.19 -6.29
N ARG A 32 21.52 -0.70 -6.82
CA ARG A 32 22.72 -0.32 -6.04
C ARG A 32 22.47 0.66 -4.89
N ASN A 33 21.43 1.50 -5.01
CA ASN A 33 21.10 2.53 -4.02
C ASN A 33 20.07 2.02 -2.98
N ILE A 34 19.49 0.84 -3.20
CA ILE A 34 18.53 0.22 -2.31
C ILE A 34 19.31 -0.63 -1.30
N SER A 35 19.15 -0.32 -0.02
CA SER A 35 19.80 -1.02 1.09
C SER A 35 18.90 -2.10 1.69
N SER A 36 17.60 -1.84 1.79
CA SER A 36 16.62 -2.82 2.26
C SER A 36 15.24 -2.56 1.65
N VAL A 37 14.41 -3.60 1.68
CA VAL A 37 13.04 -3.59 1.17
C VAL A 37 12.13 -4.30 2.16
N HIS A 38 10.93 -3.78 2.37
CA HIS A 38 9.95 -4.39 3.25
C HIS A 38 8.53 -3.96 2.90
N VAL A 39 7.55 -4.77 3.33
CA VAL A 39 6.13 -4.43 3.23
C VAL A 39 5.79 -3.41 4.32
N PHE A 40 5.29 -2.25 3.93
CA PHE A 40 4.82 -1.22 4.84
C PHE A 40 3.28 -1.15 4.81
N GLU A 41 2.63 -1.38 5.95
CA GLU A 41 1.18 -1.27 6.07
C GLU A 41 0.75 0.17 6.35
N ILE A 42 0.05 0.77 5.39
CA ILE A 42 -0.60 2.08 5.53
C ILE A 42 -1.96 1.84 6.19
N LYS A 43 -1.97 1.98 7.52
CA LYS A 43 -3.21 1.91 8.31
C LYS A 43 -4.06 3.14 8.04
N LYS A 44 -5.18 2.95 7.34
CA LYS A 44 -6.14 4.02 7.12
C LYS A 44 -6.93 4.31 8.40
N SER A 45 -7.09 5.58 8.74
CA SER A 45 -7.79 5.96 9.97
C SER A 45 -9.27 5.56 9.89
N ARG A 46 -9.73 4.82 10.89
CA ARG A 46 -11.14 4.46 11.09
C ARG A 46 -11.84 5.39 12.08
N THR A 47 -11.14 6.39 12.59
CA THR A 47 -11.64 7.33 13.60
C THR A 47 -12.84 8.13 13.11
N ALA A 48 -12.76 8.69 11.90
CA ALA A 48 -13.86 9.46 11.31
C ALA A 48 -15.17 8.66 11.17
N PRO A 49 -15.21 7.47 10.56
CA PRO A 49 -16.44 6.70 10.47
C PRO A 49 -16.91 6.13 11.80
N VAL A 50 -16.00 5.82 12.75
CA VAL A 50 -16.40 5.47 14.13
C VAL A 50 -17.15 6.62 14.79
N LEU A 51 -16.63 7.85 14.71
CA LEU A 51 -17.31 9.03 15.24
C LEU A 51 -18.68 9.25 14.58
N LEU A 52 -18.77 8.98 13.28
CA LEU A 52 -20.02 9.07 12.51
C LEU A 52 -21.06 8.05 13.00
N VAL A 53 -20.64 6.81 13.28
CA VAL A 53 -21.53 5.79 13.86
C VAL A 53 -21.98 6.18 15.26
N VAL A 54 -21.06 6.66 16.11
CA VAL A 54 -21.39 7.10 17.48
C VAL A 54 -22.36 8.28 17.45
N ALA A 55 -22.12 9.27 16.60
CA ALA A 55 -23.02 10.41 16.42
C ALA A 55 -24.40 9.96 15.93
N GLY A 56 -24.46 9.09 14.92
CA GLY A 56 -25.72 8.52 14.42
C GLY A 56 -26.49 7.77 15.51
N LEU A 57 -25.78 7.00 16.35
CA LEU A 57 -26.38 6.26 17.46
C LEU A 57 -26.96 7.19 18.53
N LEU A 58 -26.26 8.27 18.87
CA LEU A 58 -26.75 9.28 19.82
C LEU A 58 -27.99 10.01 19.26
N MET A 59 -28.01 10.33 17.97
CA MET A 59 -29.15 11.00 17.33
C MET A 59 -30.40 10.11 17.25
N LEU A 60 -30.26 8.78 17.28
CA LEU A 60 -31.40 7.86 17.35
C LEU A 60 -32.18 7.94 18.67
N LEU A 61 -31.55 8.46 19.74
CA LEU A 61 -32.20 8.66 21.03
C LEU A 61 -33.12 9.89 21.06
N SER A 62 -32.99 10.79 20.08
CA SER A 62 -33.81 11.99 19.96
C SER A 62 -34.97 11.76 18.99
N GLU A 63 -36.20 12.10 19.37
CA GLU A 63 -37.38 11.91 18.51
C GLU A 63 -37.30 12.75 17.22
N ASP A 64 -36.87 14.02 17.33
CA ASP A 64 -36.77 14.95 16.19
C ASP A 64 -35.66 14.57 15.19
N ALA A 65 -34.58 13.94 15.68
CA ALA A 65 -33.39 13.65 14.89
C ALA A 65 -33.28 12.18 14.47
N ARG A 66 -34.25 11.33 14.84
CA ARG A 66 -34.20 9.87 14.64
C ARG A 66 -34.02 9.47 13.18
N GLY A 67 -34.70 10.15 12.26
CA GLY A 67 -34.57 9.90 10.82
C GLY A 67 -33.15 10.18 10.31
N LEU A 68 -32.58 11.33 10.72
CA LEU A 68 -31.22 11.71 10.34
C LEU A 68 -30.18 10.79 11.00
N GLY A 69 -30.38 10.43 12.27
CA GLY A 69 -29.53 9.49 13.00
C GLY A 69 -29.46 8.11 12.35
N ALA A 70 -30.58 7.58 11.85
CA ALA A 70 -30.61 6.32 11.12
C ALA A 70 -29.75 6.38 9.83
N VAL A 71 -29.88 7.45 9.05
CA VAL A 71 -29.09 7.65 7.82
C VAL A 71 -27.59 7.77 8.15
N LEU A 72 -27.25 8.56 9.16
CA LEU A 72 -25.87 8.78 9.60
C LEU A 72 -25.21 7.47 10.07
N LEU A 73 -25.96 6.66 10.82
CA LEU A 73 -25.50 5.38 11.34
C LEU A 73 -25.23 4.38 10.20
N VAL A 74 -26.16 4.27 9.23
CA VAL A 74 -25.97 3.41 8.05
C VAL A 74 -24.77 3.89 7.22
N ALA A 75 -24.63 5.19 6.97
CA ALA A 75 -23.50 5.75 6.25
C ALA A 75 -22.16 5.48 6.97
N GLY A 76 -22.11 5.63 8.29
CA GLY A 76 -20.93 5.34 9.10
C GLY A 76 -20.53 3.86 9.04
N ILE A 77 -21.49 2.94 9.11
CA ILE A 77 -21.24 1.50 8.97
C ILE A 77 -20.71 1.17 7.58
N ILE A 78 -21.32 1.71 6.52
CA ILE A 78 -20.85 1.50 5.14
C ILE A 78 -19.40 1.99 5.00
N LEU A 79 -19.08 3.18 5.50
CA LEU A 79 -17.73 3.72 5.45
C LEU A 79 -16.72 2.83 6.21
N LEU A 80 -17.09 2.26 7.36
CA LEU A 80 -16.23 1.31 8.08
C LEU A 80 -15.91 0.06 7.26
N LEU A 81 -16.88 -0.46 6.51
CA LEU A 81 -16.69 -1.64 5.66
C LEU A 81 -15.86 -1.34 4.40
N VAL A 82 -15.93 -0.11 3.90
CA VAL A 82 -15.20 0.32 2.68
C VAL A 82 -13.74 0.68 2.98
N ILE A 83 -13.43 1.22 4.17
CA ILE A 83 -12.07 1.60 4.55
C ILE A 83 -11.23 0.35 4.83
N LYS A 84 -10.47 -0.07 3.82
CA LYS A 84 -9.46 -1.13 3.91
C LYS A 84 -8.07 -0.52 4.06
N ASN A 85 -7.18 -1.25 4.73
CA ASN A 85 -5.77 -0.89 4.83
C ASN A 85 -5.10 -1.08 3.47
N GLU A 86 -4.03 -0.33 3.23
CA GLU A 86 -3.25 -0.39 2.00
C GLU A 86 -1.83 -0.85 2.34
N PHE A 87 -1.19 -1.58 1.45
CA PHE A 87 0.16 -2.10 1.61
C PHE A 87 1.06 -1.42 0.59
N ALA A 88 2.23 -0.99 1.02
CA ALA A 88 3.22 -0.34 0.18
C ALA A 88 4.52 -1.14 0.16
N VAL A 89 5.16 -1.20 -1.01
CA VAL A 89 6.56 -1.64 -1.09
C VAL A 89 7.41 -0.45 -0.68
N ARG A 90 7.92 -0.50 0.55
CA ARG A 90 8.83 0.51 1.07
C ARG A 90 10.25 0.09 0.80
N ILE A 91 10.98 0.98 0.15
CA ILE A 91 12.40 0.84 -0.14
C ILE A 91 13.17 1.81 0.74
N SER A 92 14.25 1.34 1.34
CA SER A 92 15.20 2.17 2.05
C SER A 92 16.41 2.38 1.16
N THR A 93 16.79 3.64 1.00
CA THR A 93 17.92 4.05 0.18
C THR A 93 18.87 4.94 0.98
N ASN A 94 20.06 5.20 0.44
CA ASN A 94 21.01 6.12 1.07
C ASN A 94 20.46 7.55 1.29
N SER A 95 19.40 7.93 0.57
CA SER A 95 18.74 9.24 0.68
C SER A 95 17.51 9.23 1.58
N GLY A 96 17.13 8.08 2.14
CA GLY A 96 15.95 7.89 2.98
C GLY A 96 15.00 6.79 2.47
N GLU A 97 13.84 6.71 3.11
CA GLU A 97 12.78 5.73 2.78
C GLU A 97 11.79 6.30 1.77
N ALA A 98 11.36 5.46 0.82
CA ALA A 98 10.35 5.82 -0.17
C ALA A 98 9.32 4.71 -0.35
N ASN A 99 8.05 5.09 -0.51
CA ASN A 99 6.99 4.18 -0.93
C ASN A 99 6.97 4.14 -2.47
N SER A 100 7.21 2.97 -3.04
CA SER A 100 7.43 2.80 -4.48
C SER A 100 6.15 2.41 -5.23
N ILE A 101 5.35 1.51 -4.66
CA ILE A 101 4.02 1.13 -5.12
C ILE A 101 3.11 0.91 -3.91
N VAL A 102 1.82 1.19 -4.06
CA VAL A 102 0.78 0.96 -3.05
C VAL A 102 -0.31 0.11 -3.65
N SER A 103 -0.74 -0.94 -2.95
CA SER A 103 -1.83 -1.82 -3.36
C SER A 103 -2.62 -2.31 -2.15
N LYS A 104 -3.91 -2.60 -2.35
CA LYS A 104 -4.76 -3.23 -1.32
C LYS A 104 -4.49 -4.72 -1.16
N ASN A 105 -3.80 -5.34 -2.13
CA ASN A 105 -3.46 -6.75 -2.09
C ASN A 105 -2.09 -6.94 -1.42
N ARG A 106 -2.10 -7.53 -0.23
CA ARG A 106 -0.88 -7.81 0.55
C ARG A 106 0.03 -8.82 -0.16
N GLU A 107 -0.53 -9.88 -0.75
CA GLU A 107 0.24 -10.94 -1.42
C GLU A 107 0.99 -10.38 -2.63
N TYR A 108 0.35 -9.51 -3.41
CA TYR A 108 0.99 -8.82 -4.52
C TYR A 108 2.18 -7.96 -4.06
N VAL A 109 2.02 -7.18 -2.99
CA VAL A 109 3.09 -6.35 -2.43
C VAL A 109 4.21 -7.22 -1.86
N GLN A 110 3.86 -8.33 -1.19
CA GLN A 110 4.83 -9.27 -0.64
C GLN A 110 5.66 -9.91 -1.75
N GLY A 111 5.05 -10.40 -2.83
CA GLY A 111 5.78 -10.99 -3.95
C GLY A 111 6.79 -10.04 -4.60
N ILE A 112 6.48 -8.74 -4.67
CA ILE A 112 7.43 -7.73 -5.15
C ILE A 112 8.58 -7.54 -4.16
N VAL A 113 8.29 -7.48 -2.86
CA VAL A 113 9.32 -7.35 -1.81
C VAL A 113 10.25 -8.57 -1.82
N ASP A 114 9.71 -9.78 -1.96
CA ASP A 114 10.49 -11.01 -2.01
C ASP A 114 11.42 -11.02 -3.23
N ALA A 115 10.90 -10.69 -4.42
CA ALA A 115 11.71 -10.59 -5.63
C ALA A 115 12.79 -9.49 -5.54
N LEU A 116 12.49 -8.36 -4.90
CA LEU A 116 13.49 -7.33 -4.65
C LEU A 116 14.55 -7.79 -3.66
N SER A 117 14.17 -8.57 -2.64
CA SER A 117 15.09 -9.14 -1.66
C SER A 117 16.04 -10.13 -2.34
N ASP A 118 15.51 -11.03 -3.17
CA ASP A 118 16.30 -11.97 -3.97
C ASP A 118 17.27 -11.23 -4.90
N ALA A 119 16.82 -10.17 -5.56
CA ALA A 119 17.67 -9.35 -6.43
C ALA A 119 18.79 -8.62 -5.65
N ILE A 120 18.57 -8.25 -4.38
CA ILE A 120 19.61 -7.67 -3.52
C ILE A 120 20.63 -8.74 -3.11
N ILE A 121 20.17 -9.94 -2.75
CA ILE A 121 21.03 -11.07 -2.35
C ILE A 121 21.93 -11.49 -3.52
N HIS A 122 21.38 -11.68 -4.72
CA HIS A 122 22.14 -12.09 -5.91
C HIS A 122 23.11 -11.03 -6.44
N ARG A 123 23.00 -9.79 -5.97
CA ARG A 123 23.96 -8.71 -6.26
C ARG A 123 25.16 -8.73 -5.31
N GLY A 124 24.98 -9.27 -4.10
CA GLY A 124 25.95 -9.28 -3.01
C GLY A 124 26.98 -10.39 -3.13
#